data_AF-A0A561W9W6-F1
#
_entry.id   AF-A0A561W9W6-F1
#
_cell.length_a   1.000
_cell.length_b   1.000
_cell.length_c   1.000
_cell.angle_alpha   90.00
_cell.angle_beta   90.00
_cell.angle_gamma   90.00
#
_symmetry.space_group_name_H-M   'P 1'
#
loop_
_entity.id
_entity.type
_entity.pdbx_description
1 polymer ?
#
loop_
_entity_poly.entity_id
_entity_poly.type
_entity_poly.pdbx_seq_one_letter_code
_entity_poly.pdbx_strand_id
1 'polypeptide(L)'
;MDAYRRIAPPGRRASRTVAAGAVAVFVTAALIAAVLAHLDRRAPATVSPPARPHTGLGARPEPWPQESAGGARAELEFTRRDDLAALDLRGQYAAELAAPPAGRSDPAAVLAEHQRLRRGIASDEHQVVLLRDTDLAHPADRAGAWLTVALGDFPDGPAVTAWCRTIAAQHCVPRRLDPPR
;
A
#
# COMPACT_ATOMS: atom_id res chain seq x y z
N MET A 1 49.74 -65.91 11.65
CA MET A 1 49.01 -66.45 12.81
C MET A 1 48.57 -65.29 13.68
N ASP A 2 47.32 -65.39 14.13
CA ASP A 2 46.46 -64.43 14.81
C ASP A 2 47.04 -63.62 15.99
N ALA A 3 46.55 -62.39 16.17
CA ALA A 3 45.66 -62.08 17.29
C ALA A 3 45.10 -60.64 17.24
N TYR A 4 43.77 -60.55 17.20
CA TYR A 4 42.95 -59.37 17.48
C TYR A 4 43.07 -58.98 18.97
N ARG A 5 43.15 -57.67 19.28
CA ARG A 5 42.60 -57.13 20.54
C ARG A 5 42.02 -55.73 20.34
N ARG A 6 40.69 -55.63 20.50
CA ARG A 6 39.90 -54.39 20.60
C ARG A 6 40.24 -53.63 21.86
N ILE A 7 40.34 -52.30 21.79
CA ILE A 7 40.03 -51.38 22.90
C ILE A 7 39.31 -50.14 22.33
N ALA A 8 38.18 -49.79 22.95
CA ALA A 8 37.22 -48.75 22.57
C ALA A 8 37.70 -47.30 22.87
N PRO A 9 37.12 -46.25 22.25
CA PRO A 9 37.35 -44.87 22.66
C PRO A 9 36.48 -44.49 23.88
N PRO A 10 37.01 -43.79 24.90
CA PRO A 10 36.20 -43.26 25.98
C PRO A 10 35.54 -41.94 25.58
N GLY A 11 34.22 -41.91 25.76
CA GLY A 11 33.59 -40.86 26.57
C GLY A 11 33.25 -39.53 25.89
N ARG A 12 32.05 -39.47 25.30
CA ARG A 12 31.25 -38.22 25.24
C ARG A 12 30.95 -37.74 26.67
N ARG A 13 31.38 -36.54 27.04
CA ARG A 13 30.73 -35.70 28.08
C ARG A 13 30.82 -34.23 27.65
N ALA A 14 29.71 -33.71 27.12
CA ALA A 14 28.89 -32.63 27.71
C ALA A 14 29.43 -31.23 27.33
N SER A 15 28.89 -30.47 26.38
CA SER A 15 27.50 -30.31 25.90
C SER A 15 26.50 -30.17 27.04
N ARG A 16 26.57 -29.08 27.80
CA ARG A 16 25.45 -28.61 28.65
C ARG A 16 25.55 -27.15 29.12
N THR A 17 26.70 -26.49 29.05
CA THR A 17 26.87 -25.13 29.58
C THR A 17 26.51 -24.00 28.60
N VAL A 18 26.51 -24.23 27.29
CA VAL A 18 26.24 -23.14 26.31
C VAL A 18 24.75 -22.90 26.07
N ALA A 19 23.87 -23.85 26.41
CA ALA A 19 22.44 -23.74 26.12
C ALA A 19 21.65 -22.87 27.14
N ALA A 20 22.17 -22.66 28.35
CA ALA A 20 21.44 -21.93 29.40
C ALA A 20 21.47 -20.39 29.20
N GLY A 21 22.55 -19.84 28.63
CA GLY A 21 22.68 -18.40 28.40
C GLY A 21 21.77 -17.87 27.28
N ALA A 22 21.56 -18.67 26.23
CA ALA A 22 20.76 -18.24 25.07
C ALA A 22 19.25 -18.14 25.39
N VAL A 23 18.71 -19.07 26.19
CA VAL A 23 17.27 -19.08 26.52
C VAL A 23 16.88 -17.90 27.41
N ALA A 24 17.74 -17.49 28.34
CA ALA A 24 17.46 -16.35 29.22
C ALA A 24 17.35 -15.02 28.45
N VAL A 25 18.20 -14.79 27.45
CA VAL A 25 18.17 -13.55 26.65
C VAL A 25 16.90 -13.48 25.78
N PHE A 26 16.49 -14.59 25.16
CA PHE A 26 15.28 -14.61 24.33
C PHE A 26 13.98 -14.42 25.14
N VAL A 27 13.88 -15.01 26.33
CA VAL A 27 12.70 -14.84 27.20
C VAL A 27 12.57 -13.39 27.68
N THR A 28 13.70 -12.73 27.96
CA THR A 28 13.68 -11.31 28.39
C THR A 28 13.28 -10.38 27.25
N ALA A 29 13.77 -10.60 26.03
CA ALA A 29 13.39 -9.81 24.85
C ALA A 29 11.89 -9.97 24.50
N ALA A 30 11.36 -11.19 24.59
CA ALA A 30 9.94 -11.45 24.33
C ALA A 30 9.02 -10.77 25.36
N LEU A 31 9.42 -10.74 26.63
CA LEU A 31 8.69 -10.04 27.69
C LEU A 31 8.71 -8.52 27.49
N ILE A 32 9.84 -7.93 27.10
CA ILE A 32 9.91 -6.49 26.80
C ILE A 32 9.02 -6.14 25.60
N ALA A 33 9.03 -6.94 24.54
CA ALA A 33 8.17 -6.73 23.37
C ALA A 33 6.68 -6.84 23.72
N ALA A 34 6.30 -7.81 24.55
CA ALA A 34 4.91 -7.99 24.98
C ALA A 34 4.43 -6.83 25.88
N VAL A 35 5.28 -6.32 26.77
CA VAL A 35 4.97 -5.17 27.63
C VAL A 35 4.85 -3.88 26.81
N LEU A 36 5.76 -3.65 25.85
CA LEU A 36 5.66 -2.50 24.93
C LEU A 36 4.39 -2.56 24.07
N ALA A 37 4.05 -3.73 23.51
CA ALA A 37 2.83 -3.94 22.73
C ALA A 37 1.54 -3.83 23.56
N HIS A 38 1.61 -3.97 24.88
CA HIS A 38 0.47 -3.80 25.79
C HIS A 38 0.31 -2.35 26.26
N LEU A 39 1.42 -1.62 26.40
CA LEU A 39 1.41 -0.18 26.66
C LEU A 39 0.94 0.61 25.44
N ASP A 40 1.36 0.22 24.23
CA ASP A 40 0.92 0.85 22.97
C ASP A 40 -0.59 0.68 22.73
N ARG A 41 -1.15 -0.48 23.13
CA ARG A 41 -2.61 -0.73 23.11
C ARG A 41 -3.40 0.06 24.16
N ARG A 42 -2.74 0.64 25.16
CA ARG A 42 -3.38 1.42 26.24
C ARG A 42 -3.15 2.91 26.12
N ALA A 43 -2.36 3.36 25.16
CA ALA A 43 -2.32 4.77 24.83
C ALA A 43 -3.73 5.18 24.35
N PRO A 44 -4.39 6.16 24.99
CA PRO A 44 -5.54 6.78 24.37
C PRO A 44 -5.07 7.27 23.00
N ALA A 45 -5.82 6.95 21.95
CA ALA A 45 -5.54 7.45 20.62
C ALA A 45 -5.60 8.98 20.68
N THR A 46 -4.48 9.63 20.98
CA THR A 46 -4.23 10.98 20.52
C THR A 46 -4.33 10.86 19.02
N VAL A 47 -5.49 11.24 18.50
CA VAL A 47 -5.68 11.56 17.10
C VAL A 47 -4.72 12.72 16.87
N SER A 48 -3.48 12.38 16.51
CA SER A 48 -2.62 13.34 15.86
C SER A 48 -3.44 13.86 14.67
N PRO A 49 -3.56 15.19 14.49
CA PRO A 49 -4.13 15.71 13.26
C PRO A 49 -3.42 15.03 12.09
N PRO A 50 -4.12 14.69 11.00
CA PRO A 50 -3.53 13.97 9.89
C PRO A 50 -2.22 14.67 9.52
N ALA A 51 -1.11 13.95 9.69
CA ALA A 51 0.18 14.45 9.27
C ALA A 51 0.02 14.82 7.80
N ARG A 52 0.24 16.11 7.48
CA ARG A 52 0.11 16.67 6.12
C ARG A 52 0.68 15.64 5.13
N PRO A 53 -0.15 15.01 4.26
CA PRO A 53 0.40 14.19 3.22
C PRO A 53 1.26 15.09 2.36
N HIS A 54 2.48 14.64 2.16
CA HIS A 54 3.48 15.36 1.40
C HIS A 54 2.93 15.52 -0.02
N THR A 55 2.97 16.77 -0.47
CA THR A 55 2.67 17.28 -1.80
C THR A 55 2.69 16.21 -2.89
N GLY A 56 1.62 16.18 -3.70
CA GLY A 56 1.59 15.44 -4.94
C GLY A 56 2.72 15.87 -5.89
N LEU A 57 2.84 15.14 -7.00
CA LEU A 57 4.00 15.14 -7.89
C LEU A 57 4.15 16.43 -8.72
N GLY A 58 3.34 17.46 -8.46
CA GLY A 58 3.34 18.73 -9.19
C GLY A 58 4.43 19.72 -8.77
N ALA A 59 4.93 20.50 -9.73
CA ALA A 59 5.99 21.49 -9.53
C ALA A 59 5.55 22.79 -8.79
N ARG A 60 4.28 22.93 -8.42
CA ARG A 60 3.74 24.10 -7.68
C ARG A 60 2.56 23.69 -6.79
N PRO A 61 2.65 23.83 -5.45
CA PRO A 61 1.50 23.57 -4.60
C PRO A 61 0.47 24.70 -4.73
N GLU A 62 -0.69 24.40 -5.32
CA GLU A 62 -1.89 25.24 -5.19
C GLU A 62 -2.27 25.31 -3.69
N PRO A 63 -2.61 26.49 -3.13
CA PRO A 63 -2.87 26.63 -1.70
C PRO A 63 -4.05 25.76 -1.24
N TRP A 64 -3.84 25.02 -0.16
CA TRP A 64 -4.82 24.11 0.44
C TRP A 64 -6.09 24.87 0.89
N PRO A 65 -7.30 24.37 0.60
CA PRO A 65 -8.53 24.94 1.15
C PRO A 65 -8.50 24.81 2.68
N GLN A 66 -8.69 25.92 3.41
CA GLN A 66 -8.73 25.88 4.87
C GLN A 66 -9.80 24.88 5.37
N GLU A 67 -9.46 24.14 6.42
CA GLU A 67 -10.09 22.90 6.95
C GLU A 67 -11.60 22.96 7.28
N SER A 68 -12.34 24.01 6.93
CA SER A 68 -13.68 24.25 7.49
C SER A 68 -14.84 24.37 6.49
N ALA A 69 -14.65 24.10 5.19
CA ALA A 69 -15.76 24.21 4.22
C ALA A 69 -15.94 23.08 3.19
N GLY A 70 -14.96 22.17 3.03
CA GLY A 70 -14.94 21.25 1.88
C GLY A 70 -15.10 19.74 2.15
N GLY A 71 -14.74 19.26 3.34
CA GLY A 71 -14.76 17.83 3.69
C GLY A 71 -13.90 16.92 2.78
N ALA A 72 -14.00 15.60 2.96
CA ALA A 72 -13.25 14.61 2.17
C ALA A 72 -13.52 14.71 0.65
N ARG A 73 -14.68 15.25 0.24
CA ARG A 73 -15.00 15.49 -1.16
C ARG A 73 -14.13 16.57 -1.79
N ALA A 74 -13.86 17.66 -1.08
CA ALA A 74 -12.97 18.71 -1.58
C ALA A 74 -11.53 18.21 -1.70
N GLU A 75 -11.09 17.36 -0.77
CA GLU A 75 -9.76 16.76 -0.83
C GLU A 75 -9.61 15.79 -2.02
N LEU A 76 -10.62 14.96 -2.30
CA LEU A 76 -10.65 14.12 -3.50
C LEU A 76 -10.57 14.98 -4.78
N GLU A 77 -11.32 16.08 -4.83
CA GLU A 77 -11.33 16.96 -5.99
C GLU A 77 -9.99 17.68 -6.20
N PHE A 78 -9.36 18.14 -5.11
CA PHE A 78 -8.03 18.71 -5.15
C PHE A 78 -7.00 17.68 -5.63
N THR A 79 -6.97 16.49 -5.01
CA THR A 79 -6.04 15.42 -5.36
C THR A 79 -6.19 14.99 -6.82
N ARG A 80 -7.44 14.85 -7.29
CA ARG A 80 -7.73 14.53 -8.70
C ARG A 80 -7.19 15.59 -9.65
N ARG A 81 -7.40 16.88 -9.36
CA ARG A 81 -6.88 17.97 -10.21
C ARG A 81 -5.36 17.97 -10.26
N ASP A 82 -4.71 17.79 -9.12
CA ASP A 82 -3.24 17.74 -9.03
C ASP A 82 -2.68 16.54 -9.78
N ASP A 83 -3.24 15.35 -9.54
CA ASP A 83 -2.84 14.13 -10.24
C ASP A 83 -3.10 14.28 -11.75
N LEU A 84 -4.29 14.70 -12.20
CA LEU A 84 -4.59 14.92 -13.63
C LEU A 84 -3.62 15.89 -14.32
N ALA A 85 -3.19 16.95 -13.62
CA ALA A 85 -2.25 17.92 -14.17
C ALA A 85 -0.86 17.32 -14.45
N ALA A 86 -0.51 16.23 -13.77
CA ALA A 86 0.74 15.50 -13.96
C ALA A 86 0.66 14.37 -15.00
N LEU A 87 -0.53 14.10 -15.57
CA LEU A 87 -0.77 12.92 -16.41
C LEU A 87 -0.97 13.25 -17.89
N ASP A 88 -0.49 12.34 -18.73
CA ASP A 88 -0.81 12.29 -20.16
C ASP A 88 -1.71 11.08 -20.43
N LEU A 89 -3.02 11.30 -20.60
CA LEU A 89 -4.02 10.25 -20.81
C LEU A 89 -4.05 9.79 -22.27
N ARG A 90 -2.93 9.27 -22.80
CA ARG A 90 -2.80 8.88 -24.23
C ARG A 90 -2.98 7.40 -24.50
N GLY A 91 -4.08 6.82 -24.02
CA GLY A 91 -4.42 5.43 -24.30
C GLY A 91 -3.42 4.42 -23.74
N GLN A 92 -2.59 4.84 -22.78
CA GLN A 92 -1.71 3.98 -22.01
C GLN A 92 -2.53 3.00 -21.17
N TYR A 93 -1.99 1.82 -20.92
CA TYR A 93 -2.58 0.87 -19.99
C TYR A 93 -2.19 1.22 -18.55
N ALA A 94 -3.13 0.98 -17.64
CA ALA A 94 -2.98 1.24 -16.23
C ALA A 94 -3.82 0.22 -15.42
N ALA A 95 -3.54 0.11 -14.14
CA ALA A 95 -4.27 -0.79 -13.24
C ALA A 95 -5.30 -0.01 -12.43
N GLU A 96 -6.58 -0.28 -12.62
CA GLU A 96 -7.63 0.24 -11.75
C GLU A 96 -7.64 -0.55 -10.44
N LEU A 97 -7.16 0.07 -9.37
CA LEU A 97 -6.95 -0.53 -8.04
C LEU A 97 -8.16 -0.43 -7.12
N ALA A 98 -8.98 0.60 -7.34
CA ALA A 98 -10.25 0.74 -6.67
C ALA A 98 -11.23 1.49 -7.58
N ALA A 99 -12.39 0.89 -7.78
CA ALA A 99 -13.57 1.54 -8.32
C ALA A 99 -14.70 1.27 -7.33
N PRO A 100 -15.03 2.21 -6.42
CA PRO A 100 -16.26 2.12 -5.67
C PRO A 100 -17.46 1.82 -6.57
N PRO A 101 -18.49 1.11 -6.07
CA PRO A 101 -19.68 0.81 -6.84
C PRO A 101 -20.33 2.10 -7.36
N ALA A 102 -20.87 2.01 -8.57
CA ALA A 102 -21.47 3.13 -9.30
C ALA A 102 -22.46 3.91 -8.41
N GLY A 103 -22.24 5.22 -8.30
CA GLY A 103 -23.25 6.17 -7.86
C GLY A 103 -23.20 6.62 -6.40
N ARG A 104 -22.69 5.87 -5.42
CA ARG A 104 -22.62 6.32 -4.01
C ARG A 104 -21.55 5.58 -3.21
N SER A 105 -20.39 6.20 -3.07
CA SER A 105 -19.41 5.84 -2.04
C SER A 105 -19.14 7.06 -1.18
N ASP A 106 -19.08 6.85 0.13
CA ASP A 106 -18.71 7.90 1.08
C ASP A 106 -17.35 8.51 0.67
N PRO A 107 -17.27 9.82 0.37
CA PRO A 107 -16.01 10.48 0.02
C PRO A 107 -14.88 10.20 1.00
N ALA A 108 -15.17 10.08 2.30
CA ALA A 108 -14.15 9.77 3.30
C ALA A 108 -13.58 8.36 3.12
N ALA A 109 -14.43 7.38 2.80
CA ALA A 109 -14.00 6.01 2.54
C ALA A 109 -13.16 5.90 1.25
N VAL A 110 -13.57 6.59 0.18
CA VAL A 110 -12.80 6.65 -1.08
C VAL A 110 -11.43 7.27 -0.85
N LEU A 111 -11.38 8.39 -0.14
CA LEU A 111 -10.13 9.07 0.17
C LEU A 111 -9.21 8.19 1.01
N ALA A 112 -9.75 7.55 2.07
CA ALA A 112 -8.99 6.64 2.91
C ALA A 112 -8.43 5.44 2.13
N GLU A 113 -9.24 4.88 1.23
CA GLU A 113 -8.84 3.80 0.31
C GLU A 113 -7.70 4.25 -0.62
N HIS A 114 -7.89 5.38 -1.31
CA HIS A 114 -6.89 5.95 -2.20
C HIS A 114 -5.56 6.19 -1.48
N GLN A 115 -5.60 6.82 -0.30
CA GLN A 115 -4.41 7.10 0.49
C GLN A 115 -3.74 5.81 0.98
N ARG A 116 -4.50 4.76 1.33
CA ARG A 116 -3.95 3.45 1.69
C ARG A 116 -3.22 2.82 0.50
N LEU A 117 -3.84 2.81 -0.68
CA LEU A 117 -3.26 2.27 -1.90
C LEU A 117 -2.01 3.05 -2.32
N ARG A 118 -2.06 4.39 -2.27
CA ARG A 118 -0.91 5.25 -2.59
C ARG A 118 0.28 4.99 -1.65
N ARG A 119 0.05 4.82 -0.34
CA ARG A 119 1.13 4.46 0.59
C ARG A 119 1.66 3.04 0.42
N GLY A 120 0.81 2.11 0.00
CA GLY A 120 1.15 0.68 -0.08
C GLY A 120 1.74 0.23 -1.43
N ILE A 121 1.40 0.92 -2.51
CA ILE A 121 1.70 0.49 -3.89
C ILE A 121 2.58 1.51 -4.63
N ALA A 122 2.48 2.80 -4.31
CA ALA A 122 3.23 3.79 -5.07
C ALA A 122 4.75 3.60 -4.93
N SER A 123 5.45 3.71 -6.05
CA SER A 123 6.89 3.60 -6.20
C SER A 123 7.36 4.46 -7.38
N ASP A 124 8.67 4.55 -7.57
CA ASP A 124 9.25 5.28 -8.71
C ASP A 124 8.81 4.70 -10.07
N GLU A 125 8.54 3.39 -10.10
CA GLU A 125 8.07 2.68 -11.30
C GLU A 125 6.54 2.71 -11.44
N HIS A 126 5.82 2.81 -10.32
CA HIS A 126 4.36 2.72 -10.31
C HIS A 126 3.74 3.87 -9.51
N GLN A 127 3.21 4.87 -10.20
CA GLN A 127 2.54 5.99 -9.54
C GLN A 127 1.06 5.65 -9.28
N VAL A 128 0.54 5.99 -8.11
CA VAL A 128 -0.89 5.81 -7.79
C VAL A 128 -1.59 7.15 -7.80
N VAL A 129 -2.62 7.27 -8.64
CA VAL A 129 -3.33 8.51 -8.95
C VAL A 129 -4.83 8.36 -8.75
N LEU A 130 -5.50 9.49 -8.52
CA LEU A 130 -6.94 9.58 -8.38
C LEU A 130 -7.55 10.23 -9.63
N LEU A 131 -8.52 9.55 -10.24
CA LEU A 131 -9.29 10.02 -11.39
C LEU A 131 -10.79 9.97 -11.07
N ARG A 132 -11.60 10.61 -11.90
CA ARG A 132 -13.01 10.27 -12.05
C ARG A 132 -13.21 9.44 -13.30
N ASP A 133 -14.26 8.65 -13.27
CA ASP A 133 -14.72 7.88 -14.42
C ASP A 133 -14.99 8.76 -15.65
N THR A 134 -15.50 9.97 -15.41
CA THR A 134 -15.74 10.99 -16.45
C THR A 134 -14.46 11.57 -17.06
N ASP A 135 -13.30 11.32 -16.46
CA ASP A 135 -12.01 11.76 -17.00
C ASP A 135 -11.51 10.79 -18.08
N LEU A 136 -12.19 9.64 -18.24
CA LEU A 136 -11.86 8.59 -19.19
C LEU A 136 -13.04 8.31 -20.13
N ALA A 137 -12.77 7.71 -21.28
CA ALA A 137 -13.78 7.10 -22.14
C ALA A 137 -14.31 5.80 -21.50
N HIS A 138 -15.16 5.93 -20.49
CA HIS A 138 -15.79 4.81 -19.78
C HIS A 138 -17.21 4.53 -20.30
N PRO A 139 -17.70 3.27 -20.25
CA PRO A 139 -19.12 2.99 -20.41
C PRO A 139 -19.97 3.80 -19.41
N ALA A 140 -21.09 4.35 -19.90
CA ALA A 140 -21.88 5.37 -19.21
C ALA A 140 -22.59 4.90 -17.92
N ASP A 141 -22.50 3.62 -17.56
CA ASP A 141 -23.20 3.02 -16.41
C ASP A 141 -22.57 3.38 -15.05
N ARG A 142 -21.39 4.02 -15.03
CA ARG A 142 -20.67 4.44 -13.81
C ARG A 142 -20.34 5.92 -13.70
N ALA A 143 -21.08 6.77 -14.43
CA ALA A 143 -20.80 8.20 -14.53
C ALA A 143 -20.54 8.87 -13.16
N GLY A 144 -19.34 9.43 -13.01
CA GLY A 144 -18.92 10.21 -11.85
C GLY A 144 -18.35 9.42 -10.68
N ALA A 145 -18.11 8.11 -10.82
CA ALA A 145 -17.38 7.33 -9.83
C ALA A 145 -15.92 7.81 -9.70
N TRP A 146 -15.37 7.74 -8.48
CA TRP A 146 -13.95 7.93 -8.24
C TRP A 146 -13.20 6.67 -8.62
N LEU A 147 -12.00 6.81 -9.18
CA LEU A 147 -11.14 5.73 -9.60
C LEU A 147 -9.74 5.94 -9.01
N THR A 148 -9.22 4.94 -8.30
CA THR A 148 -7.78 4.91 -7.98
C THR A 148 -7.09 4.01 -8.98
N VAL A 149 -6.08 4.56 -9.65
CA VAL A 149 -5.38 3.89 -10.74
C VAL A 149 -3.88 3.89 -10.45
N ALA A 150 -3.21 2.77 -10.69
CA ALA A 150 -1.76 2.72 -10.75
C ALA A 150 -1.27 2.78 -12.20
N LEU A 151 -0.34 3.69 -12.43
CA LEU A 151 0.34 3.93 -13.69
C LEU A 151 1.69 3.23 -13.65
N GLY A 152 2.19 2.82 -14.79
CA GLY A 152 3.50 2.20 -14.94
C GLY A 152 3.80 1.97 -16.41
N ASP A 153 4.94 1.36 -16.70
CA ASP A 153 5.29 0.97 -18.06
C ASP A 153 4.56 -0.32 -18.45
N PHE A 154 3.25 -0.18 -18.72
CA PHE A 154 2.40 -1.28 -19.14
C PHE A 154 2.18 -1.23 -20.65
N PRO A 155 2.80 -2.14 -21.43
CA PRO A 155 2.63 -2.16 -22.88
C PRO A 155 1.21 -2.57 -23.30
N ASP A 156 0.54 -3.40 -22.49
CA ASP A 156 -0.79 -3.93 -22.78
C ASP A 156 -1.57 -4.36 -21.51
N GLY A 157 -2.83 -4.76 -21.70
CA GLY A 157 -3.69 -5.27 -20.63
C GLY A 157 -3.19 -6.56 -19.95
N PRO A 158 -2.63 -7.55 -20.68
CA PRO A 158 -1.97 -8.70 -20.07
C PRO A 158 -0.82 -8.34 -19.12
N ALA A 159 0.01 -7.34 -19.44
CA ALA A 159 1.08 -6.86 -18.57
C ALA A 159 0.52 -6.30 -17.26
N VAL A 160 -0.55 -5.49 -17.33
CA VAL A 160 -1.27 -5.03 -16.14
C VAL A 160 -1.80 -6.21 -15.32
N THR A 161 -2.40 -7.21 -15.98
CA THR A 161 -2.95 -8.40 -15.30
C THR A 161 -1.87 -9.23 -14.62
N ALA A 162 -0.67 -9.29 -15.20
CA ALA A 162 0.48 -9.95 -14.58
C ALA A 162 0.95 -9.18 -13.34
N TRP A 163 1.07 -7.85 -13.44
CA TRP A 163 1.42 -7.00 -12.30
C TRP A 163 0.37 -7.03 -11.18
N CYS A 164 -0.92 -7.02 -11.51
CA CYS A 164 -2.00 -7.16 -10.54
C CYS A 164 -1.87 -8.41 -9.65
N ARG A 165 -1.21 -9.48 -10.13
CA ARG A 165 -0.99 -10.72 -9.37
C ARG A 165 0.18 -10.61 -8.37
N THR A 166 1.01 -9.59 -8.44
CA THR A 166 2.16 -9.39 -7.54
C THR A 166 1.81 -8.49 -6.35
N ILE A 167 0.73 -7.73 -6.44
CA ILE A 167 0.30 -6.79 -5.41
C ILE A 167 -0.88 -7.33 -4.60
N ALA A 168 -0.97 -6.89 -3.34
CA ALA A 168 -2.10 -7.20 -2.47
C ALA A 168 -3.20 -6.13 -2.61
N ALA A 169 -3.93 -6.15 -3.74
CA ALA A 169 -5.10 -5.30 -3.97
C ALA A 169 -6.38 -6.14 -4.08
N GLN A 170 -7.47 -5.70 -3.43
CA GLN A 170 -8.75 -6.41 -3.48
C GLN A 170 -9.42 -6.31 -4.86
N HIS A 171 -9.15 -5.23 -5.57
CA HIS A 171 -9.56 -4.97 -6.94
C HIS A 171 -8.32 -4.57 -7.73
N CYS A 172 -8.12 -5.18 -8.90
CA CYS A 172 -7.06 -4.78 -9.81
C CYS A 172 -7.44 -5.26 -11.21
N VAL A 173 -7.85 -4.32 -12.06
CA VAL A 173 -8.27 -4.63 -13.43
C VAL A 173 -7.53 -3.76 -14.43
N PRO A 174 -7.12 -4.32 -15.59
CA PRO A 174 -6.53 -3.52 -16.66
C PRO A 174 -7.51 -2.47 -17.17
N ARG A 175 -7.02 -1.25 -17.31
CA ARG A 175 -7.75 -0.10 -17.84
C ARG A 175 -6.92 0.61 -18.88
N ARG A 176 -7.56 1.01 -19.97
CA ARG A 176 -6.97 1.91 -20.95
C ARG A 176 -7.35 3.34 -20.61
N LEU A 177 -6.37 4.23 -20.53
CA LEU A 177 -6.55 5.63 -20.20
C LEU A 177 -6.79 6.45 -21.48
N ASP A 178 -7.94 6.24 -22.10
CA ASP A 178 -8.39 7.05 -23.23
C ASP A 178 -9.23 8.23 -22.68
N PRO A 179 -9.05 9.48 -23.14
CA PRO A 179 -9.85 10.61 -22.70
C PRO A 179 -11.26 10.52 -23.31
N PRO A 180 -12.29 11.15 -22.69
CA PRO A 180 -13.62 11.24 -23.27
C PRO A 180 -13.57 11.95 -24.63
N ARG A 181 -14.40 11.50 -25.58
CA ARG A 181 -14.51 12.07 -26.93
C ARG A 181 -15.33 13.35 -26.97
#